data_AF-A0AA35TYD1-F1
#
_entry.id   AF-A0AA35TYD1-F1
#
_cell.length_a   1.000
_cell.length_b   1.000
_cell.length_c   1.000
_cell.angle_alpha   90.00
_cell.angle_beta   90.00
_cell.angle_gamma   90.00
#
_symmetry.space_group_name_H-M   'P 1'
#
loop_
_entity.id
_entity.type
_entity.pdbx_description
1 polymer ?
#
loop_
_entity_poly.entity_id
_entity_poly.type
_entity_poly.pdbx_seq_one_letter_code
_entity_poly.pdbx_strand_id
1 'polypeptide(L)'
;MLRSPRLQTLCVVVLLLPLPLLYLLHVETSRHYRNTHESQAIAVLDAQLYRSEPSSLPPAAVRRVLVRDTRKVHGTSHSDNSVFLARRKCKSRICREFLTKADMGYFGYCWRKTGMKREVQRSQCKFLNSTSRAPVALSSFPGSGNTWVRGLLQQVTGVCTGGIYCDTKLRVSGYPGESLRSGRTLVVKTHQVDPRWTGVVYPPNTTDSYFSKESDIPVYGSAILLVRNPFHALVSEWNRLMSINMSLRDHHINSMDSKFFGQNAEWEEFVFTNAVIWQETLVGWLVNNHNHRVLVVRYEDLVTNTDSEVMMMLDFLGYPYSLSTISKRLKDYNEFRRRKASTTEFDHFTASQVEFVETVIENTQRILRSHRLLDTDITHYLHTAT
;
A
#
# COMPACT_ATOMS: atom_id res chain seq x y z
N MET A 1 10.50 -43.96 42.44
CA MET A 1 11.62 -44.24 41.51
C MET A 1 11.63 -43.19 40.42
N LEU A 2 12.80 -42.58 40.24
CA LEU A 2 13.33 -41.80 39.10
C LEU A 2 12.62 -40.49 38.66
N ARG A 3 13.14 -39.39 39.20
CA ARG A 3 13.13 -38.02 38.64
C ARG A 3 14.02 -37.96 37.39
N SER A 4 13.59 -37.25 36.34
CA SER A 4 14.45 -36.78 35.24
C SER A 4 14.83 -35.31 35.49
N PRO A 5 16.12 -34.93 35.58
CA PRO A 5 16.54 -33.57 35.96
C PRO A 5 16.71 -32.59 34.79
N ARG A 6 16.31 -32.90 33.55
CA ARG A 6 16.71 -32.11 32.36
C ARG A 6 15.73 -31.03 31.89
N LEU A 7 14.50 -30.96 32.43
CA LEU A 7 13.50 -29.97 31.98
C LEU A 7 13.44 -28.69 32.83
N GLN A 8 14.00 -28.68 34.05
CA GLN A 8 14.02 -27.47 34.87
C GLN A 8 15.18 -26.53 34.54
N THR A 9 16.22 -27.01 33.84
CA THR A 9 17.39 -26.17 33.51
C THR A 9 17.17 -25.30 32.27
N LEU A 10 16.28 -25.68 31.33
CA LEU A 10 16.01 -24.86 30.13
C LEU A 10 15.14 -23.62 30.44
N CYS A 11 14.18 -23.73 31.37
CA CYS A 11 13.33 -22.58 31.75
C CYS A 11 14.08 -21.48 32.51
N VAL A 12 15.20 -21.82 33.17
CA VAL A 12 15.97 -20.84 33.95
C VAL A 12 16.98 -20.06 33.09
N VAL A 13 17.41 -20.61 31.94
CA VAL A 13 18.40 -19.94 31.08
C VAL A 13 17.77 -18.88 30.16
N VAL A 14 16.50 -19.02 29.78
CA VAL A 14 15.81 -18.03 28.91
C VAL A 14 15.51 -16.71 29.64
N LEU A 15 15.44 -16.71 30.98
CA LEU A 15 15.13 -15.53 31.79
C LEU A 15 16.33 -14.60 32.06
N LEU A 16 17.52 -14.90 31.54
CA LEU A 16 18.75 -14.12 31.80
C LEU A 16 19.53 -13.70 30.54
N LEU A 17 18.97 -13.86 29.34
CA LEU A 17 19.64 -13.46 28.11
C LEU A 17 19.35 -11.98 27.76
N PRO A 18 20.36 -11.16 27.46
CA PRO A 18 20.14 -9.80 26.98
C PRO A 18 19.42 -9.81 25.61
N LEU A 19 18.56 -8.82 25.37
CA LEU A 19 17.70 -8.65 24.19
C LEU A 19 18.32 -8.99 22.82
N PRO A 20 19.62 -8.74 22.54
CA PRO A 20 20.24 -9.11 21.27
C PRO A 20 20.34 -10.64 21.01
N LEU A 21 20.41 -11.45 22.06
CA LEU A 21 20.47 -12.92 21.95
C LEU A 21 19.09 -13.56 21.78
N LEU A 22 18.04 -12.92 22.32
CA LEU A 22 16.65 -13.28 22.02
C LEU A 22 16.31 -13.01 20.55
N TYR A 23 16.86 -11.93 19.96
CA TYR A 23 16.74 -11.64 18.53
C TYR A 23 17.39 -12.73 17.65
N LEU A 24 18.58 -13.23 18.01
CA LEU A 24 19.24 -14.31 17.28
C LEU A 24 18.51 -15.65 17.38
N LEU A 25 17.98 -15.99 18.56
CA LEU A 25 17.15 -17.18 18.78
C LEU A 25 15.83 -17.10 18.01
N HIS A 26 15.20 -15.92 17.92
CA HIS A 26 13.99 -15.70 17.13
C HIS A 26 14.25 -15.78 15.62
N VAL A 27 15.42 -15.30 15.17
CA VAL A 27 15.88 -15.46 13.78
C VAL A 27 16.13 -16.94 13.44
N GLU A 28 16.68 -17.74 14.36
CA GLU A 28 16.92 -19.18 14.18
C GLU A 28 15.64 -20.03 14.23
N THR A 29 14.69 -19.74 15.11
CA THR A 29 13.38 -20.42 15.12
C THR A 29 12.55 -20.06 13.89
N SER A 30 12.63 -18.81 13.43
CA SER A 30 12.10 -18.38 12.13
C SER A 30 12.85 -19.04 10.96
N ARG A 31 14.10 -19.45 11.13
CA ARG A 31 14.90 -20.23 10.15
C ARG A 31 14.46 -21.69 10.14
N HIS A 32 14.11 -22.26 11.30
CA HIS A 32 13.64 -23.63 11.41
C HIS A 32 12.22 -23.81 10.84
N TYR A 33 11.33 -22.83 11.04
CA TYR A 33 10.02 -22.79 10.39
C TYR A 33 10.13 -22.58 8.86
N ARG A 34 11.22 -21.97 8.38
CA ARG A 34 11.56 -21.82 6.96
C ARG A 34 12.15 -23.07 6.31
N ASN A 35 12.62 -24.06 7.09
CA ASN A 35 13.32 -25.23 6.56
C ASN A 35 12.43 -26.47 6.36
N THR A 36 11.14 -26.43 6.70
CA THR A 36 10.18 -27.52 6.45
C THR A 36 9.46 -27.41 5.09
N HIS A 37 9.78 -26.41 4.28
CA HIS A 37 9.40 -26.33 2.87
C HIS A 37 10.64 -25.99 2.03
N GLU A 38 11.16 -27.03 1.37
CA GLU A 38 12.36 -27.13 0.51
C GLU A 38 12.69 -25.86 -0.32
N SER A 39 13.92 -25.34 -0.37
CA SER A 39 15.27 -25.87 -0.71
C SER A 39 15.67 -25.45 -2.13
N GLN A 40 16.88 -24.86 -2.23
CA GLN A 40 17.63 -24.43 -3.43
C GLN A 40 17.36 -23.00 -3.96
N ALA A 41 17.89 -21.99 -3.26
CA ALA A 41 18.23 -20.69 -3.89
C ALA A 41 19.29 -19.87 -3.14
N ILE A 42 19.51 -20.12 -1.84
CA ILE A 42 20.31 -19.23 -0.97
C ILE A 42 21.73 -19.77 -0.76
N ALA A 43 22.47 -19.94 -1.84
CA ALA A 43 23.93 -20.17 -1.78
C ALA A 43 24.73 -19.27 -2.73
N VAL A 44 24.07 -18.46 -3.57
CA VAL A 44 24.74 -17.65 -4.62
C VAL A 44 24.88 -16.17 -4.23
N LEU A 45 24.09 -15.67 -3.29
CA LEU A 45 24.08 -14.24 -2.92
C LEU A 45 25.16 -13.83 -1.90
N ASP A 46 25.64 -14.74 -1.05
CA ASP A 46 26.64 -14.40 -0.02
C ASP A 46 28.08 -14.27 -0.56
N ALA A 47 28.37 -14.75 -1.77
CA ALA A 47 29.73 -14.75 -2.32
C ALA A 47 30.10 -13.47 -3.10
N GLN A 48 29.12 -12.62 -3.45
CA GLN A 48 29.37 -11.46 -4.34
C GLN A 48 29.56 -10.13 -3.60
N LEU A 49 29.33 -10.06 -2.28
CA LEU A 49 29.42 -8.82 -1.51
C LEU A 49 30.82 -8.51 -0.94
N TYR A 50 31.85 -9.33 -1.19
CA TYR A 50 33.14 -9.22 -0.51
C TYR A 50 34.41 -9.15 -1.39
N ARG A 51 34.36 -8.58 -2.60
CA ARG A 51 35.59 -8.16 -3.32
C ARG A 51 35.47 -6.76 -3.95
N SER A 52 36.12 -5.80 -3.28
CA SER A 52 36.98 -4.69 -3.77
C SER A 52 37.03 -4.38 -5.28
N GLU A 53 37.17 -3.15 -5.80
CA GLU A 53 37.56 -1.82 -5.29
C GLU A 53 37.25 -0.74 -6.39
N PRO A 54 37.46 0.59 -6.18
CA PRO A 54 36.79 1.65 -6.93
C PRO A 54 37.48 2.02 -8.26
N SER A 55 36.70 2.18 -9.33
CA SER A 55 37.16 2.81 -10.57
C SER A 55 36.49 4.17 -10.78
N SER A 56 37.34 5.14 -11.08
CA SER A 56 37.11 6.57 -11.20
C SER A 56 36.46 6.95 -12.53
N LEU A 57 35.26 7.54 -12.49
CA LEU A 57 34.70 8.34 -13.59
C LEU A 57 33.93 9.56 -13.04
N PRO A 58 34.01 10.73 -13.72
CA PRO A 58 33.72 12.04 -13.13
C PRO A 58 32.23 12.41 -13.08
N PRO A 59 31.84 13.42 -12.28
CA PRO A 59 30.47 13.68 -11.87
C PRO A 59 29.68 14.44 -12.95
N ALA A 60 28.73 13.76 -13.59
CA ALA A 60 27.75 14.40 -14.46
C ALA A 60 26.38 14.54 -13.77
N ALA A 61 26.03 15.80 -13.53
CA ALA A 61 24.69 16.37 -13.42
C ALA A 61 23.74 15.82 -12.32
N VAL A 62 23.75 16.56 -11.21
CA VAL A 62 22.68 16.72 -10.22
C VAL A 62 21.29 16.79 -10.89
N ARG A 63 20.46 15.76 -10.69
CA ARG A 63 19.00 15.84 -10.84
C ARG A 63 18.38 15.89 -9.44
N ARG A 64 17.69 16.98 -9.15
CA ARG A 64 16.64 17.05 -8.11
C ARG A 64 15.69 15.86 -8.34
N VAL A 65 15.19 15.18 -7.30
CA VAL A 65 14.10 14.20 -7.41
C VAL A 65 12.75 14.94 -7.43
N LEU A 66 12.66 15.88 -8.36
CA LEU A 66 11.45 16.05 -9.15
C LEU A 66 11.69 15.20 -10.39
N VAL A 67 10.78 14.30 -10.75
CA VAL A 67 10.70 13.94 -12.16
C VAL A 67 10.26 15.22 -12.89
N ARG A 68 11.25 16.04 -13.32
CA ARG A 68 11.15 17.37 -13.97
C ARG A 68 10.03 17.37 -15.04
N ASP A 69 9.27 18.44 -15.29
CA ASP A 69 9.60 19.87 -15.29
C ASP A 69 8.28 20.69 -15.16
N THR A 70 8.08 21.46 -14.10
CA THR A 70 7.04 22.52 -14.04
C THR A 70 7.60 23.81 -14.63
N ARG A 71 7.90 23.79 -15.93
CA ARG A 71 7.97 25.05 -16.68
C ARG A 71 6.55 25.48 -17.00
N LYS A 72 6.22 26.73 -16.64
CA LYS A 72 5.11 27.48 -17.24
C LYS A 72 5.17 27.31 -18.76
N VAL A 73 4.31 26.46 -19.31
CA VAL A 73 3.97 26.50 -20.74
C VAL A 73 2.74 27.38 -20.84
N HIS A 74 2.97 28.70 -20.89
CA HIS A 74 2.12 29.51 -21.74
C HIS A 74 2.49 29.16 -23.18
N GLY A 75 1.54 28.61 -23.93
CA GLY A 75 1.69 28.39 -25.37
C GLY A 75 1.94 26.95 -25.77
N THR A 76 0.86 26.30 -26.21
CA THR A 76 0.82 25.26 -27.25
C THR A 76 1.65 23.99 -27.01
N SER A 77 1.03 22.99 -26.37
CA SER A 77 1.32 21.58 -26.68
C SER A 77 0.01 20.79 -26.74
N HIS A 78 -0.32 20.24 -27.91
CA HIS A 78 -1.31 19.19 -28.03
C HIS A 78 -0.83 17.96 -27.24
N SER A 79 -1.17 17.86 -25.94
CA SER A 79 -1.16 16.58 -25.25
C SER A 79 -2.31 15.76 -25.79
N ASP A 80 -2.01 14.54 -26.20
CA ASP A 80 -2.95 13.62 -26.82
C ASP A 80 -4.00 13.15 -25.78
N ASN A 81 -4.98 14.02 -25.50
CA ASN A 81 -6.10 13.79 -24.56
C ASN A 81 -7.04 12.66 -25.02
N SER A 82 -6.69 11.96 -26.11
CA SER A 82 -7.44 10.88 -26.73
C SER A 82 -7.61 9.64 -25.84
N VAL A 83 -6.75 9.45 -24.83
CA VAL A 83 -6.80 8.27 -23.93
C VAL A 83 -8.02 8.30 -22.98
N PHE A 84 -8.44 9.50 -22.55
CA PHE A 84 -9.57 9.68 -21.62
C PHE A 84 -10.85 10.17 -22.30
N LEU A 85 -10.75 10.70 -23.53
CA LEU A 85 -11.88 11.12 -24.35
C LEU A 85 -12.46 9.93 -25.12
N ALA A 86 -13.41 9.22 -24.52
CA ALA A 86 -14.08 8.11 -25.16
C ALA A 86 -14.89 8.57 -26.40
N ARG A 87 -14.40 8.23 -27.61
CA ARG A 87 -15.14 8.42 -28.87
C ARG A 87 -16.25 7.37 -29.11
N ARG A 88 -16.42 6.36 -28.24
CA ARG A 88 -17.43 5.29 -28.36
C ARG A 88 -18.55 5.45 -27.34
N LYS A 89 -19.80 5.24 -27.78
CA LYS A 89 -20.99 5.29 -26.93
C LYS A 89 -20.96 4.18 -25.88
N CYS A 90 -21.07 4.58 -24.61
CA CYS A 90 -21.22 3.69 -23.47
C CYS A 90 -22.71 3.35 -23.27
N LYS A 91 -23.05 2.06 -23.24
CA LYS A 91 -24.40 1.49 -23.14
C LYS A 91 -24.77 1.08 -21.72
N SER A 92 -23.82 0.59 -20.93
CA SER A 92 -24.05 0.21 -19.52
C SER A 92 -23.71 1.36 -18.59
N ARG A 93 -24.17 1.32 -17.32
CA ARG A 93 -23.91 2.43 -16.38
C ARG A 93 -22.43 2.65 -16.11
N ILE A 94 -21.66 1.56 -16.09
CA ILE A 94 -20.22 1.54 -15.78
C ILE A 94 -19.32 1.29 -17.01
N CYS A 95 -19.90 1.23 -18.22
CA CYS A 95 -19.20 0.88 -19.46
C CYS A 95 -18.50 -0.49 -19.43
N ARG A 96 -19.17 -1.53 -18.91
CA ARG A 96 -18.67 -2.92 -18.85
C ARG A 96 -18.25 -3.46 -20.22
N GLU A 97 -18.86 -2.99 -21.30
CA GLU A 97 -18.55 -3.38 -22.67
C GLU A 97 -17.15 -2.94 -23.12
N PHE A 98 -16.50 -2.04 -22.38
CA PHE A 98 -15.12 -1.73 -22.63
C PHE A 98 -14.21 -2.84 -22.11
N LEU A 99 -14.55 -3.55 -21.04
CA LEU A 99 -13.71 -4.58 -20.45
C LEU A 99 -13.32 -5.68 -21.45
N THR A 100 -12.05 -6.07 -21.45
CA THR A 100 -11.55 -7.20 -22.26
C THR A 100 -12.12 -8.54 -21.76
N LYS A 101 -11.92 -9.62 -22.51
CA LYS A 101 -12.27 -10.98 -22.05
C LYS A 101 -11.57 -11.33 -20.73
N ALA A 102 -10.30 -10.94 -20.57
CA ALA A 102 -9.54 -11.14 -19.35
C ALA A 102 -10.16 -10.34 -18.19
N ASP A 103 -10.37 -9.03 -18.38
CA ASP A 103 -11.03 -8.16 -17.40
C ASP A 103 -12.39 -8.73 -16.95
N MET A 104 -13.19 -9.23 -17.89
CA MET A 104 -14.49 -9.84 -17.62
C MET A 104 -14.38 -11.14 -16.80
N GLY A 105 -13.29 -11.89 -16.92
CA GLY A 105 -13.00 -13.02 -16.06
C GLY A 105 -12.82 -12.57 -14.60
N TYR A 106 -11.93 -11.60 -14.38
CA TYR A 106 -11.66 -11.04 -13.04
C TYR A 106 -12.89 -10.35 -12.43
N PHE A 107 -13.52 -9.47 -13.20
CA PHE A 107 -14.73 -8.75 -12.79
C PHE A 107 -15.90 -9.71 -12.53
N GLY A 108 -16.10 -10.69 -13.41
CA GLY A 108 -17.19 -11.67 -13.32
C GLY A 108 -17.05 -12.59 -12.11
N TYR A 109 -15.82 -12.92 -11.71
CA TYR A 109 -15.54 -13.62 -10.47
C TYR A 109 -16.11 -12.89 -9.25
N CYS A 110 -15.66 -11.64 -9.06
CA CYS A 110 -16.09 -10.85 -7.91
C CYS A 110 -17.57 -10.48 -7.96
N TRP A 111 -18.09 -10.23 -9.17
CA TRP A 111 -19.52 -10.02 -9.40
C TRP A 111 -20.37 -11.19 -8.89
N ARG A 112 -20.01 -12.44 -9.22
CA ARG A 112 -20.76 -13.62 -8.75
C ARG A 112 -20.75 -13.73 -7.23
N LYS A 113 -19.61 -13.47 -6.58
CA LYS A 113 -19.49 -13.47 -5.10
C LYS A 113 -20.40 -12.45 -4.41
N THR A 114 -20.66 -11.31 -5.04
CA THR A 114 -21.58 -10.31 -4.45
C THR A 114 -23.05 -10.70 -4.48
N GLY A 115 -23.44 -11.78 -5.18
CA GLY A 115 -24.85 -12.16 -5.35
C GLY A 115 -25.69 -11.13 -6.12
N MET A 116 -25.06 -10.10 -6.69
CA MET A 116 -25.78 -9.01 -7.36
C MET A 116 -26.27 -9.43 -8.74
N LYS A 117 -27.59 -9.35 -8.96
CA LYS A 117 -28.23 -9.43 -10.29
C LYS A 117 -28.40 -8.05 -10.95
N ARG A 118 -28.06 -6.94 -10.28
CA ARG A 118 -28.19 -5.56 -10.80
C ARG A 118 -26.90 -4.76 -10.59
N GLU A 119 -26.60 -3.84 -11.50
CA GLU A 119 -25.44 -2.94 -11.43
C GLU A 119 -25.37 -2.22 -10.08
N VAL A 120 -24.15 -1.97 -9.59
CA VAL A 120 -23.85 -1.29 -8.32
C VAL A 120 -24.62 0.03 -8.29
N GLN A 121 -25.78 0.05 -7.61
CA GLN A 121 -26.78 1.12 -7.72
C GLN A 121 -26.23 2.50 -7.31
N ARG A 122 -25.14 2.53 -6.54
CA ARG A 122 -24.47 3.74 -6.06
C ARG A 122 -23.31 4.23 -6.93
N SER A 123 -22.79 3.41 -7.85
CA SER A 123 -21.60 3.82 -8.61
C SER A 123 -21.94 4.90 -9.65
N GLN A 124 -21.20 6.01 -9.63
CA GLN A 124 -21.30 7.09 -10.62
C GLN A 124 -20.12 7.10 -11.61
N CYS A 125 -19.30 6.05 -11.60
CA CYS A 125 -18.08 5.98 -12.39
C CYS A 125 -18.24 5.11 -13.65
N LYS A 126 -17.34 5.31 -14.62
CA LYS A 126 -17.25 4.55 -15.86
C LYS A 126 -15.85 3.96 -16.05
N PHE A 127 -15.76 2.77 -16.62
CA PHE A 127 -14.48 2.21 -17.06
C PHE A 127 -13.97 2.92 -18.31
N LEU A 128 -12.65 2.94 -18.47
CA LEU A 128 -11.97 3.55 -19.60
C LEU A 128 -12.02 2.64 -20.83
N ASN A 129 -12.18 3.26 -22.00
CA ASN A 129 -12.16 2.56 -23.29
C ASN A 129 -10.73 2.27 -23.81
N SER A 130 -9.68 2.56 -23.04
CA SER A 130 -8.29 2.38 -23.48
C SER A 130 -7.83 0.93 -23.32
N THR A 131 -7.28 0.36 -24.40
CA THR A 131 -6.66 -0.97 -24.42
C THR A 131 -5.13 -0.93 -24.27
N SER A 132 -4.49 0.23 -24.42
CA SER A 132 -3.03 0.39 -24.44
C SER A 132 -2.43 1.02 -23.19
N ARG A 133 -3.26 1.57 -22.29
CA ARG A 133 -2.78 2.18 -21.04
C ARG A 133 -2.33 1.09 -20.06
N ALA A 134 -1.07 1.14 -19.64
CA ALA A 134 -0.58 0.33 -18.54
C ALA A 134 -1.31 0.71 -17.23
N PRO A 135 -1.62 -0.25 -16.35
CA PRO A 135 -2.25 0.05 -15.06
C PRO A 135 -1.31 0.91 -14.20
N VAL A 136 -1.91 1.78 -13.38
CA VAL A 136 -1.20 2.59 -12.39
C VAL A 136 -1.51 2.03 -11.01
N ALA A 137 -0.49 1.65 -10.25
CA ALA A 137 -0.67 1.17 -8.89
C ALA A 137 -1.09 2.34 -7.99
N LEU A 138 -2.08 2.12 -7.15
CA LEU A 138 -2.29 2.89 -5.93
C LEU A 138 -1.86 1.98 -4.78
N SER A 139 -0.64 2.21 -4.29
CA SER A 139 0.03 1.31 -3.36
C SER A 139 0.24 1.99 -2.01
N SER A 140 0.11 1.21 -0.94
CA SER A 140 0.47 1.63 0.41
C SER A 140 0.56 0.45 1.36
N PHE A 141 1.17 0.66 2.52
CA PHE A 141 0.92 -0.19 3.68
C PHE A 141 -0.59 -0.19 4.02
N PRO A 142 -1.20 -1.31 4.44
CA PRO A 142 -2.60 -1.34 4.89
C PRO A 142 -2.92 -0.29 5.96
N GLY A 143 -4.14 0.23 6.01
CA GLY A 143 -4.48 1.32 6.94
C GLY A 143 -3.98 2.73 6.56
N SER A 144 -3.25 2.91 5.45
CA SER A 144 -2.79 4.24 5.02
C SER A 144 -3.81 5.09 4.24
N GLY A 145 -5.02 4.60 3.96
CA GLY A 145 -6.10 5.42 3.38
C GLY A 145 -6.43 5.20 1.90
N ASN A 146 -5.98 4.11 1.27
CA ASN A 146 -6.26 3.80 -0.14
C ASN A 146 -7.73 3.91 -0.54
N THR A 147 -8.65 3.38 0.29
CA THR A 147 -10.09 3.40 -0.03
C THR A 147 -10.59 4.84 -0.16
N TRP A 148 -10.14 5.75 0.70
CA TRP A 148 -10.51 7.17 0.61
C TRP A 148 -9.93 7.83 -0.65
N VAL A 149 -8.64 7.61 -0.96
CA VAL A 149 -8.01 8.11 -2.20
C VAL A 149 -8.75 7.64 -3.45
N ARG A 150 -9.14 6.36 -3.50
CA ARG A 150 -9.97 5.84 -4.60
C ARG A 150 -11.28 6.61 -4.71
N GLY A 151 -11.96 6.83 -3.60
CA GLY A 151 -13.19 7.62 -3.54
C GLY A 151 -13.00 9.04 -4.11
N LEU A 152 -11.99 9.76 -3.63
CA LEU A 152 -11.65 11.12 -4.10
C LEU A 152 -11.44 11.15 -5.61
N LEU A 153 -10.62 10.24 -6.13
CA LEU A 153 -10.31 10.16 -7.55
C LEU A 153 -11.54 9.78 -8.39
N GLN A 154 -12.35 8.80 -7.97
CA GLN A 154 -13.59 8.45 -8.65
C GLN A 154 -14.58 9.62 -8.66
N GLN A 155 -14.68 10.32 -7.53
CA GLN A 155 -15.63 11.39 -7.33
C GLN A 155 -15.34 12.57 -8.26
N VAL A 156 -14.07 12.95 -8.39
CA VAL A 156 -13.62 14.06 -9.27
C VAL A 156 -13.69 13.68 -10.75
N THR A 157 -13.22 12.48 -11.11
CA THR A 157 -13.03 12.10 -12.52
C THR A 157 -14.24 11.43 -13.14
N GLY A 158 -15.12 10.83 -12.33
CA GLY A 158 -16.14 9.90 -12.83
C GLY A 158 -15.55 8.64 -13.48
N VAL A 159 -14.26 8.35 -13.28
CA VAL A 159 -13.60 7.14 -13.78
C VAL A 159 -13.46 6.13 -12.65
N CYS A 160 -13.80 4.86 -12.92
CA CYS A 160 -13.73 3.84 -11.89
C CYS A 160 -12.29 3.52 -11.48
N THR A 161 -12.10 3.17 -10.21
CA THR A 161 -10.83 2.68 -9.67
C THR A 161 -10.89 1.17 -9.46
N GLY A 162 -9.78 0.51 -9.74
CA GLY A 162 -9.58 -0.92 -9.59
C GLY A 162 -9.02 -1.30 -8.22
N GLY A 163 -8.98 -2.61 -7.98
CA GLY A 163 -8.32 -3.21 -6.84
C GLY A 163 -8.00 -4.66 -7.17
N ILE A 164 -6.80 -5.13 -6.79
CA ILE A 164 -6.43 -6.53 -7.06
C ILE A 164 -7.27 -7.53 -6.26
N TYR A 165 -7.97 -7.07 -5.22
CA TYR A 165 -8.78 -7.88 -4.31
C TYR A 165 -10.25 -7.97 -4.76
N CYS A 166 -11.00 -8.92 -4.19
CA CYS A 166 -12.46 -8.93 -4.27
C CYS A 166 -13.06 -8.57 -2.90
N ASP A 167 -13.13 -7.28 -2.58
CA ASP A 167 -13.91 -6.84 -1.42
C ASP A 167 -15.38 -6.64 -1.84
N THR A 168 -16.22 -7.62 -1.51
CA THR A 168 -17.64 -7.59 -1.86
C THR A 168 -18.37 -6.40 -1.24
N LYS A 169 -17.98 -5.96 -0.04
CA LYS A 169 -18.58 -4.79 0.65
C LYS A 169 -18.22 -3.49 -0.06
N LEU A 170 -16.95 -3.29 -0.44
CA LEU A 170 -16.56 -2.12 -1.22
C LEU A 170 -17.22 -2.12 -2.60
N ARG A 171 -17.30 -3.28 -3.24
CA ARG A 171 -17.94 -3.42 -4.55
C ARG A 171 -19.39 -2.96 -4.54
N VAL A 172 -20.20 -3.44 -3.58
CA VAL A 172 -21.60 -3.02 -3.45
C VAL A 172 -21.74 -1.55 -3.02
N SER A 173 -20.72 -1.00 -2.37
CA SER A 173 -20.72 0.38 -1.84
C SER A 173 -20.21 1.43 -2.82
N GLY A 174 -19.93 1.09 -4.08
CA GLY A 174 -19.57 2.07 -5.10
C GLY A 174 -18.20 1.89 -5.76
N TYR A 175 -17.50 0.78 -5.47
CA TYR A 175 -16.23 0.43 -6.13
C TYR A 175 -16.42 -0.74 -7.12
N PRO A 176 -17.08 -0.54 -8.27
CA PRO A 176 -17.35 -1.62 -9.22
C PRO A 176 -16.08 -2.22 -9.84
N GLY A 177 -14.93 -1.55 -9.71
CA GLY A 177 -13.63 -2.03 -10.17
C GLY A 177 -12.94 -3.01 -9.22
N GLU A 178 -13.56 -3.46 -8.13
CA GLU A 178 -13.01 -4.59 -7.37
C GLU A 178 -12.72 -5.78 -8.28
N SER A 179 -11.52 -6.37 -8.12
CA SER A 179 -10.87 -7.38 -8.96
C SER A 179 -10.43 -6.92 -10.34
N LEU A 180 -10.67 -5.68 -10.75
CA LEU A 180 -10.08 -5.14 -11.98
C LEU A 180 -8.66 -4.63 -11.74
N ARG A 181 -7.79 -5.02 -12.68
CA ARG A 181 -6.33 -4.98 -12.56
C ARG A 181 -5.65 -4.24 -13.71
N SER A 182 -6.42 -3.78 -14.68
CA SER A 182 -5.91 -3.23 -15.94
C SER A 182 -6.07 -1.71 -16.02
N GLY A 183 -5.49 -1.12 -17.07
CA GLY A 183 -5.64 0.29 -17.41
C GLY A 183 -7.07 0.74 -17.76
N ARG A 184 -8.07 -0.14 -17.66
CA ARG A 184 -9.51 0.18 -17.73
C ARG A 184 -10.01 0.97 -16.53
N THR A 185 -9.22 1.01 -15.47
CA THR A 185 -9.49 1.80 -14.26
C THR A 185 -8.47 2.91 -14.14
N LEU A 186 -8.81 3.99 -13.43
CA LEU A 186 -7.91 5.13 -13.26
C LEU A 186 -6.65 4.72 -12.50
N VAL A 187 -6.80 4.01 -11.39
CA VAL A 187 -5.71 3.42 -10.60
C VAL A 187 -6.17 2.06 -10.07
N VAL A 188 -5.23 1.19 -9.72
CA VAL A 188 -5.49 -0.15 -9.17
C VAL A 188 -4.90 -0.24 -7.77
N LYS A 189 -5.76 -0.39 -6.76
CA LYS A 189 -5.32 -0.57 -5.36
C LYS A 189 -4.57 -1.88 -5.18
N THR A 190 -3.42 -1.81 -4.52
CA THR A 190 -2.61 -2.96 -4.09
C THR A 190 -1.91 -2.68 -2.75
N HIS A 191 -1.64 -3.74 -2.00
CA HIS A 191 -0.65 -3.72 -0.90
C HIS A 191 0.60 -4.55 -1.26
N GLN A 192 0.58 -5.21 -2.40
CA GLN A 192 1.72 -5.95 -2.90
C GLN A 192 2.80 -4.96 -3.35
N VAL A 193 4.02 -5.20 -2.87
CA VAL A 193 5.22 -4.85 -3.61
C VAL A 193 5.34 -5.85 -4.76
N ASP A 194 5.68 -5.39 -5.96
CA ASP A 194 5.75 -6.31 -7.11
C ASP A 194 6.85 -7.35 -6.82
N PRO A 195 6.54 -8.67 -6.84
CA PRO A 195 7.47 -9.70 -6.37
C PRO A 195 8.75 -9.80 -7.20
N ARG A 196 8.73 -9.29 -8.44
CA ARG A 196 9.91 -9.22 -9.30
C ARG A 196 10.97 -8.23 -8.77
N TRP A 197 10.64 -7.45 -7.74
CA TRP A 197 11.51 -6.39 -7.19
C TRP A 197 11.98 -6.66 -5.75
N THR A 198 11.41 -7.66 -5.07
CA THR A 198 11.76 -7.95 -3.66
C THR A 198 11.97 -9.43 -3.37
N GLY A 199 11.59 -10.36 -4.26
CA GLY A 199 11.63 -11.80 -3.98
C GLY A 199 10.68 -12.24 -2.85
N VAL A 200 9.99 -11.30 -2.21
CA VAL A 200 9.00 -11.52 -1.16
C VAL A 200 7.64 -11.33 -1.80
N VAL A 201 7.08 -12.43 -2.31
CA VAL A 201 5.63 -12.52 -2.54
C VAL A 201 5.02 -12.52 -1.14
N TYR A 202 4.40 -11.41 -0.72
CA TYR A 202 3.42 -11.53 0.35
C TYR A 202 2.33 -12.45 -0.22
N PRO A 203 2.18 -13.69 0.29
CA PRO A 203 1.03 -14.47 -0.08
C PRO A 203 -0.17 -13.58 0.22
N PRO A 204 -1.10 -13.43 -0.72
CA PRO A 204 -2.28 -12.66 -0.38
C PRO A 204 -2.89 -13.39 0.83
N ASN A 205 -2.91 -12.74 2.01
CA ASN A 205 -3.74 -13.15 3.15
C ASN A 205 -5.23 -13.03 2.80
N THR A 206 -5.58 -13.06 1.52
CA THR A 206 -6.89 -13.36 1.06
C THR A 206 -7.01 -14.87 1.02
N THR A 207 -8.04 -15.38 1.70
CA THR A 207 -8.62 -16.71 1.45
C THR A 207 -9.09 -16.90 -0.01
N ASP A 208 -8.83 -15.93 -0.88
CA ASP A 208 -9.28 -15.86 -2.26
C ASP A 208 -8.22 -16.44 -3.22
N SER A 209 -8.09 -17.77 -3.18
CA SER A 209 -7.13 -18.57 -3.97
C SER A 209 -7.28 -18.45 -5.50
N TYR A 210 -8.30 -17.73 -5.96
CA TYR A 210 -8.64 -17.64 -7.38
C TYR A 210 -7.62 -16.83 -8.20
N PHE A 211 -6.74 -16.06 -7.55
CA PHE A 211 -5.76 -15.20 -8.21
C PHE A 211 -4.37 -15.20 -7.56
N SER A 212 -3.87 -16.38 -7.20
CA SER A 212 -2.58 -16.56 -6.51
C SER A 212 -1.38 -16.74 -7.44
N LYS A 213 -1.58 -16.81 -8.77
CA LYS A 213 -0.47 -17.00 -9.70
C LYS A 213 0.27 -15.69 -9.92
N GLU A 214 1.59 -15.76 -10.06
CA GLU A 214 2.43 -14.61 -10.39
C GLU A 214 1.96 -13.89 -11.66
N SER A 215 1.48 -14.65 -12.65
CA SER A 215 0.89 -14.10 -13.89
C SER A 215 -0.39 -13.27 -13.67
N ASP A 216 -1.03 -13.39 -12.51
CA ASP A 216 -2.23 -12.61 -12.18
C ASP A 216 -1.88 -11.24 -11.58
N ILE A 217 -0.63 -10.99 -11.22
CA ILE A 217 -0.18 -9.70 -10.68
C ILE A 217 -0.05 -8.70 -11.83
N PRO A 218 -0.63 -7.49 -11.73
CA PRO A 218 -0.59 -6.54 -12.83
C PRO A 218 0.83 -6.00 -13.02
N VAL A 219 1.28 -5.92 -14.27
CA VAL A 219 2.50 -5.18 -14.62
C VAL A 219 2.15 -3.69 -14.68
N TYR A 220 2.48 -2.97 -13.60
CA TYR A 220 2.21 -1.54 -13.50
C TYR A 220 3.17 -0.72 -14.38
N GLY A 221 2.66 0.34 -15.00
CA GLY A 221 3.50 1.30 -15.73
C GLY A 221 4.06 2.39 -14.83
N SER A 222 3.38 2.69 -13.73
CA SER A 222 3.74 3.71 -12.72
C SER A 222 2.97 3.47 -11.43
N ALA A 223 3.32 4.19 -10.37
CA ALA A 223 2.65 4.08 -9.07
C ALA A 223 2.40 5.43 -8.40
N ILE A 224 1.30 5.51 -7.65
CA ILE A 224 1.09 6.47 -6.59
C ILE A 224 1.30 5.71 -5.29
N LEU A 225 2.33 6.08 -4.52
CA LEU A 225 2.66 5.50 -3.22
C LEU A 225 2.11 6.42 -2.12
N LEU A 226 1.08 5.94 -1.42
CA LEU A 226 0.51 6.64 -0.28
C LEU A 226 1.26 6.25 0.99
N VAL A 227 1.88 7.25 1.64
CA VAL A 227 2.64 7.09 2.88
C VAL A 227 1.88 7.75 4.01
N ARG A 228 1.73 7.05 5.13
CA ARG A 228 1.07 7.55 6.35
C ARG A 228 2.00 7.33 7.53
N ASN A 229 1.89 8.15 8.57
CA ASN A 229 2.55 7.90 9.85
C ASN A 229 2.35 6.43 10.26
N PRO A 230 3.44 5.66 10.49
CA PRO A 230 3.34 4.23 10.75
C PRO A 230 2.55 3.92 12.03
N PHE A 231 2.64 4.72 13.09
CA PHE A 231 1.82 4.53 14.30
C PHE A 231 0.32 4.57 13.97
N HIS A 232 -0.10 5.56 13.19
CA HIS A 232 -1.50 5.69 12.76
C HIS A 232 -1.93 4.59 11.80
N ALA A 233 -1.04 4.16 10.91
CA ALA A 233 -1.33 3.11 9.95
C ALA A 233 -1.47 1.74 10.63
N LEU A 234 -0.59 1.43 11.60
CA LEU A 234 -0.61 0.21 12.40
C LEU A 234 -1.92 0.08 13.20
N VAL A 235 -2.28 1.10 13.99
CA VAL A 235 -3.55 1.13 14.73
C VAL A 235 -4.73 0.98 13.77
N SER A 236 -4.66 1.65 12.62
CA SER A 236 -5.72 1.59 11.61
C SER A 236 -5.90 0.18 11.03
N GLU A 237 -4.82 -0.52 10.76
CA GLU A 237 -4.86 -1.88 10.21
C GLU A 237 -5.25 -2.90 11.26
N TRP A 238 -4.76 -2.79 12.49
CA TRP A 238 -5.17 -3.63 13.61
C TRP A 238 -6.68 -3.55 13.85
N ASN A 239 -7.22 -2.34 13.89
CA ASN A 239 -8.67 -2.13 13.98
C ASN A 239 -9.43 -2.82 12.84
N ARG A 240 -8.88 -2.86 11.62
CA ARG A 240 -9.48 -3.52 10.47
C ARG A 240 -9.46 -5.05 10.64
N LEU A 241 -8.31 -5.62 11.01
CA LEU A 241 -8.14 -7.07 11.19
C LEU A 241 -8.99 -7.58 12.34
N MET A 242 -8.97 -6.91 13.49
CA MET A 242 -9.79 -7.26 14.64
C MET A 242 -11.29 -7.17 14.32
N SER A 243 -11.69 -6.16 13.55
CA SER A 243 -13.09 -6.07 13.09
C SER A 243 -13.49 -7.21 12.17
N ILE A 244 -12.57 -7.73 11.35
CA ILE A 244 -12.82 -8.90 10.52
C ILE A 244 -12.92 -10.16 11.39
N ASN A 245 -11.96 -10.37 12.30
CA ASN A 245 -11.93 -11.53 13.20
C ASN A 245 -13.19 -11.58 14.07
N MET A 246 -13.64 -10.43 14.56
CA MET A 246 -14.86 -10.29 15.37
C MET A 246 -16.15 -10.20 14.52
N SER A 247 -16.06 -10.35 13.19
CA SER A 247 -17.20 -10.27 12.26
C SER A 247 -18.04 -8.98 12.39
N LEU A 248 -17.40 -7.86 12.76
CA LEU A 248 -18.07 -6.58 12.91
C LEU A 248 -18.54 -6.04 11.55
N ARG A 249 -19.64 -5.28 11.59
CA ARG A 249 -20.09 -4.52 10.42
C ARG A 249 -19.05 -3.44 10.10
N ASP A 250 -18.84 -3.17 8.82
CA ASP A 250 -17.95 -2.10 8.30
C ASP A 250 -16.52 -2.02 8.90
N HIS A 251 -15.77 -3.11 8.81
CA HIS A 251 -14.37 -3.22 9.30
C HIS A 251 -13.39 -2.16 8.76
N HIS A 252 -13.73 -1.42 7.71
CA HIS A 252 -12.88 -0.36 7.17
C HIS A 252 -12.84 0.91 8.02
N ILE A 253 -13.77 1.08 8.98
CA ILE A 253 -13.93 2.33 9.75
C ILE A 253 -14.03 2.16 11.27
N ASN A 254 -14.02 0.94 11.79
CA ASN A 254 -14.17 0.67 13.23
C ASN A 254 -12.91 1.02 14.04
N SER A 255 -13.07 1.11 15.36
CA SER A 255 -12.01 1.25 16.35
C SER A 255 -12.17 0.20 17.45
N MET A 256 -11.06 -0.36 17.92
CA MET A 256 -11.04 -1.29 19.06
C MET A 256 -10.95 -0.55 20.39
N ASP A 257 -11.33 -1.27 21.45
CA ASP A 257 -11.18 -0.84 22.84
C ASP A 257 -9.69 -0.83 23.26
N SER A 258 -9.32 0.03 24.21
CA SER A 258 -7.92 0.22 24.65
C SER A 258 -7.27 -1.08 25.17
N LYS A 259 -8.05 -2.04 25.67
CA LYS A 259 -7.54 -3.35 26.14
C LYS A 259 -6.90 -4.21 25.05
N PHE A 260 -7.15 -3.92 23.78
CA PHE A 260 -6.57 -4.64 22.63
C PHE A 260 -5.22 -4.08 22.19
N PHE A 261 -4.63 -3.19 22.99
CA PHE A 261 -3.39 -2.48 22.69
C PHE A 261 -2.42 -2.51 23.89
N GLY A 262 -1.24 -1.92 23.74
CA GLY A 262 -0.23 -1.83 24.80
C GLY A 262 0.42 -3.18 25.14
N GLN A 263 0.33 -3.60 26.41
CA GLN A 263 0.89 -4.87 26.90
C GLN A 263 0.00 -6.06 26.50
N ASN A 264 -0.16 -6.28 25.21
CA ASN A 264 -0.90 -7.39 24.63
C ASN A 264 0.00 -8.11 23.62
N ALA A 265 0.17 -9.42 23.77
CA ALA A 265 1.10 -10.21 22.97
C ALA A 265 0.75 -10.23 21.47
N GLU A 266 -0.54 -10.32 21.13
CA GLU A 266 -0.98 -10.33 19.73
C GLU A 266 -0.76 -8.96 19.07
N TRP A 267 -1.01 -7.87 19.82
CA TRP A 267 -0.72 -6.51 19.38
C TRP A 267 0.78 -6.28 19.22
N GLU A 268 1.60 -6.75 20.17
CA GLU A 268 3.05 -6.61 20.11
C GLU A 268 3.65 -7.33 18.89
N GLU A 269 3.28 -8.60 18.68
CA GLU A 269 3.68 -9.36 17.49
C GLU A 269 3.24 -8.65 16.20
N PHE A 270 2.02 -8.11 16.18
CA PHE A 270 1.49 -7.35 15.07
C PHE A 270 2.32 -6.08 14.81
N VAL A 271 2.62 -5.28 15.82
CA VAL A 271 3.38 -4.03 15.70
C VAL A 271 4.77 -4.29 15.12
N PHE A 272 5.52 -5.22 15.71
CA PHE A 272 6.88 -5.51 15.26
C PHE A 272 6.91 -6.03 13.83
N THR A 273 5.98 -6.92 13.48
CA THR A 273 5.88 -7.45 12.12
C THR A 273 5.49 -6.35 11.13
N ASN A 274 4.42 -5.60 11.41
CA ASN A 274 3.85 -4.69 10.44
C ASN A 274 4.63 -3.38 10.29
N ALA A 275 5.40 -2.97 11.29
CA ALA A 275 6.35 -1.86 11.12
C ALA A 275 7.41 -2.21 10.07
N VAL A 276 7.92 -3.44 10.06
CA VAL A 276 8.84 -3.91 9.01
C VAL A 276 8.15 -3.95 7.65
N ILE A 277 6.91 -4.45 7.55
CA ILE A 277 6.12 -4.44 6.30
C ILE A 277 5.92 -3.01 5.78
N TRP A 278 5.69 -2.04 6.67
CA TRP A 278 5.59 -0.64 6.30
C TRP A 278 6.88 -0.14 5.64
N GLN A 279 8.04 -0.42 6.25
CA GLN A 279 9.36 -0.08 5.67
C GLN A 279 9.55 -0.77 4.31
N GLU A 280 9.29 -2.08 4.23
CA GLU A 280 9.45 -2.85 3.00
C GLU A 280 8.56 -2.33 1.87
N THR A 281 7.38 -1.80 2.20
CA THR A 281 6.52 -1.16 1.22
C THR A 281 7.19 0.09 0.63
N LEU A 282 7.77 0.96 1.46
CA LEU A 282 8.45 2.17 1.00
C LEU A 282 9.71 1.81 0.20
N VAL A 283 10.55 0.93 0.72
CA VAL A 283 11.80 0.49 0.07
C VAL A 283 11.50 -0.20 -1.26
N GLY A 284 10.51 -1.11 -1.30
CA GLY A 284 10.14 -1.82 -2.53
C GLY A 284 9.72 -0.89 -3.67
N TRP A 285 8.93 0.16 -3.37
CA TRP A 285 8.46 1.10 -4.39
C TRP A 285 9.40 2.24 -4.71
N LEU A 286 10.25 2.68 -3.78
CA LEU A 286 11.11 3.85 -3.99
C LEU A 286 12.56 3.50 -4.29
N VAL A 287 13.06 2.44 -3.68
CA VAL A 287 14.46 2.03 -3.82
C VAL A 287 14.59 0.97 -4.89
N ASN A 288 13.80 -0.11 -4.78
CA ASN A 288 13.97 -1.27 -5.67
C ASN A 288 13.31 -1.07 -7.03
N ASN A 289 12.47 -0.05 -7.20
CA ASN A 289 11.79 0.25 -8.45
C ASN A 289 12.55 1.35 -9.23
N HIS A 290 13.52 0.93 -10.04
CA HIS A 290 14.34 1.84 -10.83
C HIS A 290 13.72 2.26 -12.18
N ASN A 291 12.70 1.52 -12.65
CA ASN A 291 12.22 1.64 -14.04
C ASN A 291 10.85 2.32 -14.17
N HIS A 292 10.14 2.56 -13.07
CA HIS A 292 8.80 3.13 -13.11
C HIS A 292 8.71 4.42 -12.31
N ARG A 293 7.95 5.37 -12.84
CA ARG A 293 7.65 6.62 -12.15
C ARG A 293 6.79 6.34 -10.91
N VAL A 294 7.17 6.94 -9.79
CA VAL A 294 6.40 6.89 -8.54
C VAL A 294 6.11 8.30 -8.07
N LEU A 295 4.84 8.59 -7.78
CA LEU A 295 4.42 9.78 -7.03
C LEU A 295 4.24 9.39 -5.57
N VAL A 296 4.97 10.03 -4.67
CA VAL A 296 4.75 9.88 -3.22
C VAL A 296 3.68 10.88 -2.79
N VAL A 297 2.67 10.40 -2.06
CA VAL A 297 1.62 11.24 -1.45
C VAL A 297 1.62 10.95 0.05
N ARG A 298 1.76 11.99 0.87
CA ARG A 298 1.61 11.84 2.33
C ARG A 298 0.13 11.94 2.71
N TYR A 299 -0.34 11.00 3.52
CA TYR A 299 -1.72 10.96 3.96
C TYR A 299 -2.11 12.22 4.77
N GLU A 300 -1.19 12.71 5.58
CA GLU A 300 -1.35 13.90 6.42
C GLU A 300 -1.51 15.17 5.58
N ASP A 301 -0.75 15.29 4.48
CA ASP A 301 -0.91 16.37 3.50
C ASP A 301 -2.23 16.26 2.77
N LEU A 302 -2.65 15.04 2.38
CA LEU A 302 -3.94 14.81 1.73
C LEU A 302 -5.12 15.16 2.65
N VAL A 303 -4.99 14.92 3.95
CA VAL A 303 -5.98 15.33 4.95
C VAL A 303 -6.05 16.85 5.10
N THR A 304 -4.90 17.52 5.06
CA THR A 304 -4.81 18.97 5.28
C THR A 304 -5.18 19.76 4.03
N ASN A 305 -4.74 19.32 2.86
CA ASN A 305 -4.79 20.01 1.57
C ASN A 305 -5.38 19.12 0.47
N THR A 306 -6.56 18.53 0.72
CA THR A 306 -7.14 17.49 -0.15
C THR A 306 -7.21 17.88 -1.62
N ASP A 307 -7.71 19.07 -1.94
CA ASP A 307 -7.85 19.52 -3.33
C ASP A 307 -6.47 19.54 -4.04
N SER A 308 -5.44 20.05 -3.38
CA SER A 308 -4.07 20.16 -3.92
C SER A 308 -3.40 18.82 -4.16
N GLU A 309 -3.51 17.90 -3.21
CA GLU A 309 -2.96 16.55 -3.37
C GLU A 309 -3.71 15.76 -4.44
N VAL A 310 -5.03 15.94 -4.57
CA VAL A 310 -5.80 15.35 -5.68
C VAL A 310 -5.38 15.93 -7.03
N MET A 311 -5.15 17.24 -7.13
CA MET A 311 -4.60 17.86 -8.36
C MET A 311 -3.26 17.24 -8.75
N MET A 312 -2.34 17.10 -7.79
CA MET A 312 -1.02 16.50 -8.02
C MET A 312 -1.14 15.05 -8.54
N MET A 313 -2.03 14.25 -7.95
CA MET A 313 -2.31 12.89 -8.43
C MET A 313 -2.88 12.89 -9.86
N LEU A 314 -3.79 13.80 -10.20
CA LEU A 314 -4.38 13.89 -11.53
C LEU A 314 -3.37 14.36 -12.59
N ASP A 315 -2.49 15.30 -12.24
CA ASP A 315 -1.37 15.74 -13.09
C ASP A 315 -0.42 14.57 -13.39
N PHE A 316 -0.06 13.79 -12.36
CA PHE A 316 0.77 12.59 -12.53
C PHE A 316 0.12 11.55 -13.45
N LEU A 317 -1.20 11.39 -13.34
CA LEU A 317 -2.00 10.50 -14.18
C LEU A 317 -2.24 11.05 -15.59
N GLY A 318 -1.93 12.32 -15.85
CA GLY A 318 -2.24 13.02 -17.10
C GLY A 318 -3.75 13.18 -17.34
N TYR A 319 -4.55 13.21 -16.27
CA TYR A 319 -6.00 13.31 -16.37
C TYR A 319 -6.43 14.79 -16.35
N PRO A 320 -7.19 15.28 -17.34
CA PRO A 320 -7.60 16.68 -17.37
C PRO A 320 -8.66 16.99 -16.32
N TYR A 321 -8.53 18.13 -15.64
CA TYR A 321 -9.50 18.60 -14.64
C TYR A 321 -9.67 20.12 -14.70
N SER A 322 -10.69 20.62 -14.01
CA SER A 322 -10.83 22.05 -13.70
C SER A 322 -10.87 22.27 -12.19
N LEU A 323 -10.29 23.37 -11.71
CA LEU A 323 -10.30 23.74 -10.29
C LEU A 323 -11.72 23.76 -9.72
N SER A 324 -12.65 24.35 -10.47
CA SER A 324 -14.08 24.41 -10.11
C SER A 324 -14.71 23.02 -9.95
N THR A 325 -14.29 22.04 -10.76
CA THR A 325 -14.81 20.66 -10.69
C THR A 325 -14.30 19.95 -9.45
N ILE A 326 -13.02 20.11 -9.12
CA ILE A 326 -12.40 19.52 -7.92
C ILE A 326 -13.10 20.04 -6.67
N SER A 327 -13.07 21.36 -6.45
CA SER A 327 -13.63 21.94 -5.23
C SER A 327 -15.11 21.66 -5.09
N LYS A 328 -15.89 21.66 -6.20
CA LYS A 328 -17.31 21.30 -6.16
C LYS A 328 -17.55 19.83 -5.79
N ARG A 329 -16.76 18.91 -6.34
CA ARG A 329 -16.99 17.46 -6.19
C ARG A 329 -16.44 16.89 -4.90
N LEU A 330 -15.39 17.51 -4.36
CA LEU A 330 -14.76 17.12 -3.10
C LEU A 330 -15.35 17.82 -1.89
N LYS A 331 -16.10 18.91 -2.08
CA LYS A 331 -16.85 19.57 -1.01
C LYS A 331 -17.68 18.53 -0.24
N ASP A 332 -17.44 18.44 1.06
CA ASP A 332 -18.09 17.53 2.01
C ASP A 332 -17.89 16.02 1.74
N TYR A 333 -17.04 15.62 0.77
CA TYR A 333 -16.78 14.21 0.47
C TYR A 333 -15.90 13.58 1.55
N ASN A 334 -16.52 12.78 2.42
CA ASN A 334 -15.84 12.10 3.52
C ASN A 334 -16.15 10.59 3.57
N GLU A 335 -16.65 10.01 2.47
CA GLU A 335 -16.91 8.56 2.43
C GLU A 335 -15.61 7.78 2.68
N PHE A 336 -15.68 6.77 3.57
CA PHE A 336 -14.55 5.94 3.98
C PHE A 336 -13.37 6.70 4.62
N ARG A 337 -13.52 7.99 4.89
CA ARG A 337 -12.60 8.74 5.75
C ARG A 337 -12.90 8.37 7.20
N ARG A 338 -11.92 7.81 7.90
CA ARG A 338 -12.07 7.53 9.33
C ARG A 338 -12.16 8.85 10.09
N ARG A 339 -13.08 8.92 11.04
CA ARG A 339 -13.13 10.04 12.01
C ARG A 339 -11.87 9.98 12.87
N LYS A 340 -11.34 11.14 13.27
CA LYS A 340 -10.21 11.21 14.21
C LYS A 340 -10.66 10.52 15.51
N ALA A 341 -9.96 9.47 15.93
CA ALA A 341 -10.22 8.85 17.23
C ALA A 341 -9.89 9.87 18.33
N SER A 342 -10.69 9.93 19.39
CA SER A 342 -10.49 10.89 20.50
C SER A 342 -9.45 10.43 21.52
N THR A 343 -8.75 9.32 21.26
CA THR A 343 -7.67 8.82 22.10
C THR A 343 -6.40 9.61 21.78
N THR A 344 -5.69 10.01 22.82
CA THR A 344 -4.31 10.49 22.77
C THR A 344 -3.48 9.59 21.86
N GLU A 345 -2.75 10.23 20.95
CA GLU A 345 -2.37 9.72 19.62
C GLU A 345 -1.44 8.47 19.67
N PHE A 346 -0.94 8.11 20.86
CA PHE A 346 0.05 7.04 21.10
C PHE A 346 -0.23 6.10 22.28
N ASP A 347 -1.36 6.23 22.99
CA ASP A 347 -1.67 5.40 24.19
C ASP A 347 -1.80 3.89 23.89
N HIS A 348 -1.83 3.54 22.60
CA HIS A 348 -1.89 2.17 22.12
C HIS A 348 -0.53 1.44 22.19
N PHE A 349 0.58 2.13 22.41
CA PHE A 349 1.92 1.55 22.33
C PHE A 349 2.63 1.56 23.68
N THR A 350 3.39 0.50 23.97
CA THR A 350 4.39 0.52 25.06
C THR A 350 5.64 1.29 24.63
N ALA A 351 6.48 1.71 25.58
CA ALA A 351 7.74 2.40 25.26
C ALA A 351 8.65 1.59 24.33
N SER A 352 8.75 0.27 24.53
CA SER A 352 9.55 -0.61 23.65
C SER A 352 8.98 -0.72 22.24
N GLN A 353 7.65 -0.72 22.10
CA GLN A 353 6.99 -0.70 20.80
C GLN A 353 7.22 0.63 20.07
N VAL A 354 7.19 1.76 20.80
CA VAL A 354 7.52 3.08 20.24
C VAL A 354 8.96 3.11 19.74
N GLU A 355 9.92 2.72 20.59
CA GLU A 355 11.36 2.69 20.23
C GLU A 355 11.64 1.83 18.99
N PHE A 356 10.96 0.69 18.86
CA PHE A 356 11.10 -0.16 17.67
C PHE A 356 10.58 0.52 16.40
N VAL A 357 9.37 1.11 16.45
CA VAL A 357 8.79 1.80 15.29
C VAL A 357 9.64 3.00 14.90
N GLU A 358 10.16 3.76 15.85
CA GLU A 358 11.09 4.87 15.60
C GLU A 358 12.39 4.39 14.93
N THR A 359 12.97 3.29 15.43
CA THR A 359 14.15 2.65 14.81
C THR A 359 13.87 2.28 13.35
N VAL A 360 12.67 1.76 13.04
CA VAL A 360 12.24 1.45 11.67
C VAL A 360 12.12 2.72 10.83
N ILE A 361 11.56 3.81 11.34
CA ILE A 361 11.48 5.10 10.64
C ILE A 361 12.87 5.63 10.31
N GLU A 362 13.78 5.65 11.29
CA GLU A 362 15.16 6.12 11.10
C GLU A 362 15.92 5.27 10.09
N ASN A 363 15.78 3.94 10.18
CA ASN A 363 16.37 3.00 9.24
C ASN A 363 15.87 3.24 7.82
N THR A 364 14.55 3.40 7.66
CA THR A 364 13.92 3.71 6.38
C THR A 364 14.46 5.03 5.84
N GLN A 365 14.51 6.10 6.65
CA GLN A 365 15.02 7.39 6.22
C GLN A 365 16.48 7.30 5.76
N ARG A 366 17.31 6.54 6.46
CA ARG A 366 18.72 6.33 6.11
C ARG A 366 18.86 5.66 4.75
N ILE A 367 18.05 4.64 4.48
CA ILE A 367 17.99 3.96 3.18
C ILE A 367 17.54 4.91 2.07
N LEU A 368 16.50 5.73 2.31
CA LEU A 368 16.03 6.71 1.32
C LEU A 368 17.11 7.75 1.02
N ARG A 369 17.82 8.24 2.05
CA ARG A 369 18.93 9.20 1.88
C ARG A 369 20.09 8.61 1.09
N SER A 370 20.48 7.36 1.35
CA SER A 370 21.57 6.71 0.59
C SER A 370 21.25 6.55 -0.90
N HIS A 371 19.96 6.47 -1.25
CA HIS A 371 19.45 6.45 -2.62
C HIS A 371 19.10 7.85 -3.18
N ARG A 372 19.48 8.92 -2.48
CA ARG A 372 19.24 10.33 -2.87
C ARG A 372 17.75 10.71 -2.98
N LEU A 373 16.88 10.03 -2.25
CA LEU A 373 15.43 10.28 -2.18
C LEU A 373 15.12 11.28 -1.04
N LEU A 374 15.72 12.46 -1.11
CA LEU A 374 15.66 13.46 -0.04
C LEU A 374 14.29 14.15 0.10
N ASP A 375 13.49 14.15 -0.97
CA ASP A 375 12.17 14.78 -1.01
C ASP A 375 11.09 13.95 -0.27
N THR A 376 11.42 12.72 0.15
CA THR A 376 10.59 11.87 1.01
C THR A 376 11.16 11.85 2.43
N ASP A 377 11.07 12.98 3.12
CA ASP A 377 11.43 13.06 4.54
C ASP A 377 10.31 12.48 5.39
N ILE A 378 10.58 11.38 6.08
CA ILE A 378 9.66 10.69 6.99
C ILE A 378 10.04 10.87 8.47
N THR A 379 11.11 11.62 8.77
CA THR A 379 11.55 11.84 10.17
C THR A 379 10.59 12.67 10.99
N HIS A 380 9.71 13.44 10.35
CA HIS A 380 8.60 14.13 11.00
C HIS A 380 7.56 13.18 11.63
N TYR A 381 7.65 11.87 11.41
CA TYR A 381 6.84 10.87 12.11
C TYR A 381 7.46 10.40 13.44
N LEU A 382 8.71 10.77 13.74
CA LEU A 382 9.33 10.47 15.03
C LEU A 382 8.64 11.29 16.13
N HIS A 383 8.44 10.67 17.29
CA HIS A 383 7.74 11.29 18.42
C HIS A 383 8.52 12.48 19.01
N THR A 384 9.83 12.53 18.78
CA THR A 384 10.72 13.59 19.26
C THR A 384 10.80 14.80 18.31
N ALA A 385 10.10 14.78 17.18
CA ALA A 385 10.03 15.89 16.22
C ALA A 385 8.82 16.80 16.47
N THR A 386 8.70 17.35 17.68
CA THR A 386 7.83 18.51 17.98
C THR A 386 8.53 19.48 18.92
#